data_AF-A0A3A9SXA2-F1
#
_entry.id   AF-A0A3A9SXA2-F1
#
_cell.length_a   1.000
_cell.length_b   1.000
_cell.length_c   1.000
_cell.angle_alpha   90.00
_cell.angle_beta   90.00
_cell.angle_gamma   90.00
#
_symmetry.space_group_name_H-M   'P 1'
#
loop_
_entity.id
_entity.type
_entity.pdbx_description
1 polymer ?
#
loop_
_entity_poly.entity_id
_entity_poly.type
_entity_poly.pdbx_seq_one_letter_code
_entity_poly.pdbx_strand_id
1 'polypeptide(L)'
;MNNKEILRKKMDRLVAEVGAAKGLVDTAEADYLEKYKNGMETVIRLIDSDSIPASEGGVIGATSGLSESSKLASLINLYDAAADVDLYYSQNCKTWAV
;
A
#
# COMPACT_ATOMS: atom_id res chain seq x y z
N MET A 1 14.45 1.79 14.11
CA MET A 1 13.25 2.25 13.38
C MET A 1 12.02 1.82 14.17
N ASN A 2 11.10 2.74 14.42
CA ASN A 2 9.78 2.42 14.97
C ASN A 2 8.88 1.81 13.87
N ASN A 3 7.73 1.24 14.26
CA ASN A 3 6.83 0.58 13.32
C ASN A 3 6.25 1.55 12.26
N LYS A 4 6.08 2.85 12.59
CA LYS A 4 5.63 3.86 11.63
C LYS A 4 6.68 4.10 10.53
N GLU A 5 7.97 4.18 10.89
CA GLU A 5 9.06 4.31 9.91
C GLU A 5 9.16 3.07 8.99
N ILE A 6 8.95 1.86 9.53
CA ILE A 6 8.97 0.64 8.71
C ILE A 6 7.77 0.59 7.77
N LEU A 7 6.57 0.89 8.29
CA LEU A 7 5.36 0.97 7.48
C LEU A 7 5.52 2.02 6.38
N ARG A 8 6.09 3.19 6.70
CA ARG A 8 6.36 4.26 5.74
C ARG A 8 7.23 3.80 4.57
N LYS A 9 8.31 3.06 4.85
CA LYS A 9 9.19 2.49 3.80
C LYS A 9 8.49 1.44 2.95
N LYS A 10 7.59 0.64 3.54
CA LYS A 10 6.79 -0.33 2.78
C LYS A 10 5.79 0.38 1.86
N MET A 11 5.18 1.47 2.33
CA MET A 11 4.32 2.32 1.51
C MET A 11 5.09 2.99 0.37
N ASP A 12 6.32 3.46 0.59
CA ASP A 12 7.17 3.99 -0.48
C ASP A 12 7.46 2.94 -1.56
N ARG A 13 7.82 1.72 -1.13
CA ARG A 13 8.02 0.60 -2.05
C ARG A 13 6.75 0.35 -2.88
N LEU A 14 5.59 0.28 -2.24
CA LEU A 14 4.32 0.08 -2.93
C LEU A 14 4.05 1.17 -3.98
N VAL A 15 4.22 2.44 -3.62
CA VAL A 15 4.03 3.56 -4.57
C VAL A 15 5.01 3.49 -5.75
N ALA A 16 6.25 3.06 -5.51
CA ALA A 16 7.24 2.85 -6.57
C ALA A 16 6.81 1.72 -7.52
N GLU A 17 6.35 0.59 -7.00
CA GLU A 17 5.86 -0.54 -7.81
C GLU A 17 4.60 -0.17 -8.60
N VAL A 18 3.71 0.66 -8.05
CA VAL A 18 2.56 1.22 -8.80
C VAL A 18 3.06 2.03 -9.99
N GLY A 19 4.07 2.88 -9.80
CA GLY A 19 4.69 3.65 -10.88
C GLY A 19 5.29 2.78 -11.99
N ALA A 20 5.97 1.70 -11.62
CA ALA A 20 6.51 0.72 -12.58
C ALA A 20 5.38 -0.03 -13.33
N ALA A 21 4.35 -0.47 -12.61
CA ALA A 21 3.21 -1.20 -13.15
C ALA A 21 2.44 -0.41 -14.22
N LYS A 22 2.34 0.92 -14.08
CA LYS A 22 1.69 1.79 -15.09
C LYS A 22 2.31 1.66 -16.49
N GLY A 23 3.61 1.32 -16.59
CA GLY A 23 4.29 1.10 -17.87
C GLY A 23 4.03 -0.27 -18.51
N LEU A 24 3.34 -1.18 -17.81
CA LEU A 24 3.12 -2.58 -18.21
C LEU A 24 1.67 -2.88 -18.56
N VAL A 25 0.79 -1.90 -18.38
CA VAL A 25 -0.67 -2.05 -18.46
C VAL A 25 -1.26 -1.13 -19.52
N ASP A 26 -2.54 -1.31 -19.84
CA ASP A 26 -3.21 -0.41 -20.78
C ASP A 26 -3.60 0.93 -20.12
N THR A 27 -4.11 1.88 -20.91
CA THR A 27 -4.47 3.21 -20.42
C THR A 27 -5.51 3.17 -19.31
N ALA A 28 -6.52 2.29 -19.40
CA ALA A 28 -7.58 2.23 -18.39
C ALA A 28 -7.05 1.71 -17.04
N GLU A 29 -6.17 0.71 -17.09
CA GLU A 29 -5.48 0.19 -15.93
C GLU A 29 -4.48 1.20 -15.36
N ALA A 30 -3.77 1.95 -16.20
CA ALA A 30 -2.85 3.00 -15.77
C ALA A 30 -3.59 4.14 -15.05
N ASP A 31 -4.78 4.53 -15.53
CA ASP A 31 -5.65 5.51 -14.88
C ASP A 31 -6.19 5.00 -13.54
N TYR A 32 -6.52 3.71 -13.46
CA TYR A 32 -6.88 3.06 -12.21
C TYR A 32 -5.72 3.09 -11.20
N LEU A 33 -4.52 2.70 -11.64
CA LEU A 33 -3.31 2.72 -10.82
C LEU A 33 -2.95 4.12 -10.31
N GLU A 34 -3.25 5.18 -11.08
CA GLU A 34 -3.09 6.55 -10.60
C GLU A 34 -4.03 6.87 -9.43
N LYS A 35 -5.30 6.44 -9.50
CA LYS A 35 -6.26 6.61 -8.40
C LYS A 35 -5.84 5.78 -7.17
N TYR A 36 -5.41 4.54 -7.39
CA TYR A 36 -4.87 3.68 -6.34
C TYR A 36 -3.67 4.34 -5.65
N LYS A 37 -2.73 4.88 -6.44
CA LYS A 37 -1.56 5.62 -5.94
C LYS A 37 -1.98 6.79 -5.05
N ASN A 38 -2.96 7.59 -5.46
CA ASN A 38 -3.46 8.72 -4.67
C ASN A 38 -4.02 8.28 -3.30
N GLY A 39 -4.65 7.10 -3.24
CA GLY A 39 -5.08 6.49 -1.99
C GLY A 39 -3.89 6.13 -1.09
N MET A 40 -2.86 5.49 -1.65
CA MET A 40 -1.64 5.12 -0.92
C MET A 40 -0.85 6.36 -0.44
N GLU A 41 -0.79 7.42 -1.24
CA GLU A 41 -0.20 8.69 -0.83
C GLU A 41 -0.98 9.37 0.32
N THR A 42 -2.30 9.17 0.38
CA THR A 42 -3.11 9.66 1.51
C THR A 42 -2.75 8.92 2.79
N VAL A 43 -2.58 7.60 2.72
CA VAL A 43 -2.10 6.79 3.86
C VAL A 43 -0.70 7.23 4.30
N ILE A 44 0.20 7.50 3.34
CA ILE A 44 1.52 8.05 3.61
C ILE A 44 1.44 9.36 4.42
N ARG A 45 0.56 10.29 4.02
CA ARG A 45 0.36 11.55 4.75
C ARG A 45 -0.15 11.31 6.18
N LEU A 46 -0.98 10.30 6.40
CA LEU A 46 -1.44 9.92 7.75
C LEU A 46 -0.27 9.38 8.59
N ILE A 47 0.64 8.61 8.00
CA ILE A 47 1.85 8.14 8.69
C ILE A 47 2.76 9.33 9.03
N ASP A 48 3.03 10.20 8.06
CA ASP A 48 3.93 11.35 8.22
C ASP A 48 3.41 12.40 9.21
N SER A 49 2.08 12.51 9.36
CA SER A 49 1.42 13.39 10.34
C SER A 49 1.13 12.70 11.68
N ASP A 50 1.63 11.49 11.88
CA ASP A 50 1.43 10.67 13.09
C ASP A 50 -0.04 10.32 13.40
N SER A 51 -0.95 10.54 12.45
CA SER A 51 -2.41 10.43 12.59
C SER A 51 -3.00 9.11 12.10
N ILE A 52 -2.18 8.23 11.53
CA ILE A 52 -2.62 6.90 11.11
C ILE A 52 -3.16 6.11 12.31
N PRO A 53 -4.38 5.54 12.25
CA PRO A 53 -4.91 4.73 13.34
C PRO A 53 -4.05 3.49 13.59
N ALA A 54 -4.16 2.91 14.78
CA ALA A 54 -3.63 1.58 15.02
C ALA A 54 -4.45 0.58 14.19
N SER A 55 -3.83 -0.51 13.75
CA SER A 55 -4.51 -1.48 12.89
C SER A 55 -5.56 -2.28 13.63
N GLU A 56 -5.39 -2.49 14.94
CA GLU A 56 -6.22 -3.42 15.74
C GLU A 56 -6.33 -4.83 15.12
N GLY A 57 -5.34 -5.22 14.30
CA GLY A 57 -5.35 -6.47 13.53
C GLY A 57 -5.98 -6.36 12.14
N GLY A 58 -6.53 -5.21 11.76
CA GLY A 58 -7.03 -4.89 10.43
C GLY A 58 -5.94 -4.58 9.40
N VAL A 59 -6.36 -4.38 8.16
CA VAL A 59 -5.49 -4.09 7.00
C VAL A 59 -5.76 -2.69 6.44
N ILE A 60 -4.83 -2.16 5.66
CA ILE A 60 -5.01 -0.90 4.93
C ILE A 60 -5.90 -1.12 3.70
N GLY A 61 -5.90 -2.35 3.17
CA GLY A 61 -6.65 -2.71 1.98
C GLY A 61 -5.84 -2.51 0.69
N ALA A 62 -4.51 -2.52 0.80
CA ALA A 62 -3.61 -2.37 -0.34
C ALA A 62 -3.81 -3.52 -1.35
N THR A 63 -4.00 -4.75 -0.87
CA THR A 63 -4.25 -5.93 -1.72
C THR A 63 -5.65 -5.94 -2.32
N SER A 64 -6.68 -5.58 -1.54
CA SER A 64 -8.06 -5.53 -2.02
C SER A 64 -8.20 -4.55 -3.19
N GLY A 65 -7.51 -3.40 -3.12
CA GLY A 65 -7.49 -2.41 -4.20
C GLY A 65 -6.75 -2.83 -5.46
N LEU A 66 -6.20 -4.05 -5.54
CA LEU A 66 -5.61 -4.61 -6.76
C LEU A 66 -6.33 -5.88 -7.23
N SER A 67 -7.00 -6.58 -6.31
CA SER A 67 -7.62 -7.90 -6.55
C SER A 67 -8.79 -7.89 -7.54
N GLU A 68 -9.38 -6.73 -7.82
CA GLU A 68 -10.48 -6.60 -8.77
C GLU A 68 -10.04 -6.75 -10.23
N SER A 69 -8.75 -6.57 -10.54
CA SER A 69 -8.18 -6.80 -11.86
C SER A 69 -7.25 -8.01 -11.86
N SER A 70 -7.60 -9.05 -12.62
CA SER A 70 -6.77 -10.26 -12.77
C SER A 70 -5.38 -9.95 -13.35
N LYS A 71 -5.28 -8.93 -14.20
CA LYS A 71 -4.02 -8.48 -14.79
C LYS A 71 -3.16 -7.73 -13.78
N LEU A 72 -3.73 -6.82 -12.98
CA LEU A 72 -3.00 -6.17 -11.88
C LEU A 72 -2.55 -7.17 -10.81
N ALA A 73 -3.40 -8.13 -10.46
CA ALA A 73 -3.05 -9.20 -9.52
C ALA A 73 -1.91 -10.10 -10.03
N SER A 74 -1.72 -10.22 -11.35
CA SER A 74 -0.61 -10.97 -11.94
C SER A 74 0.73 -10.24 -11.96
N LEU A 75 0.75 -8.93 -11.62
CA LEU A 75 1.99 -8.17 -11.48
C LEU A 75 2.62 -8.46 -10.11
N ILE A 76 3.42 -9.53 -10.05
CA ILE A 76 3.94 -10.11 -8.80
C ILE A 76 4.59 -9.06 -7.89
N ASN A 77 5.44 -8.17 -8.42
CA ASN A 77 6.11 -7.17 -7.57
C ASN A 77 5.14 -6.17 -6.94
N LEU A 78 4.12 -5.73 -7.70
CA LEU A 78 3.08 -4.83 -7.21
C LEU A 78 2.22 -5.52 -6.14
N TYR A 79 1.77 -6.74 -6.42
CA TYR A 79 0.94 -7.49 -5.49
C TYR A 79 1.70 -7.88 -4.21
N ASP A 80 2.97 -8.27 -4.33
CA ASP A 80 3.86 -8.56 -3.19
C ASP A 80 4.05 -7.32 -2.31
N ALA A 81 4.32 -6.16 -2.90
CA ALA A 81 4.45 -4.92 -2.14
C ALA A 81 3.15 -4.55 -1.40
N ALA A 82 1.99 -4.76 -2.04
CA ALA A 82 0.69 -4.52 -1.42
C ALA A 82 0.42 -5.49 -0.26
N ALA A 83 0.72 -6.77 -0.46
CA ALA A 83 0.58 -7.80 0.58
C ALA A 83 1.51 -7.56 1.76
N ASP A 84 2.75 -7.12 1.51
CA ASP A 84 3.72 -6.78 2.55
C ASP A 84 3.25 -5.59 3.41
N VAL A 85 2.60 -4.59 2.80
CA VAL A 85 1.97 -3.48 3.54
C VAL A 85 0.84 -3.99 4.45
N ASP A 86 -0.12 -4.74 3.92
CA ASP A 86 -1.27 -5.23 4.68
C ASP A 86 -0.85 -6.18 5.80
N LEU A 87 0.10 -7.09 5.51
CA LEU A 87 0.65 -8.02 6.48
C LEU A 87 1.39 -7.28 7.60
N TYR A 88 2.24 -6.31 7.25
CA TYR A 88 3.00 -5.58 8.25
C TYR A 88 2.09 -4.73 9.14
N TYR A 89 1.14 -4.00 8.55
CA TYR A 89 0.19 -3.18 9.29
C TYR A 89 -0.66 -4.01 10.25
N SER A 90 -1.25 -5.11 9.78
CA SER A 90 -2.11 -5.97 10.61
C SER A 90 -1.35 -6.64 11.77
N GLN A 91 -0.09 -7.02 11.57
CA GLN A 91 0.67 -7.77 12.58
C GLN A 91 1.47 -6.89 13.53
N ASN A 92 2.08 -5.82 13.03
CA ASN A 92 3.07 -5.03 13.76
C ASN A 92 2.54 -3.65 14.18
N CYS A 93 1.46 -3.17 13.57
CA CYS A 93 0.87 -1.86 13.88
C CYS A 93 -0.42 -1.97 14.71
N LYS A 94 -0.63 -3.08 15.43
CA LYS A 94 -1.85 -3.33 16.23
C LYS A 94 -2.11 -2.27 17.29
N THR A 95 -1.03 -1.72 17.83
CA THR A 95 -1.02 -0.57 18.73
C THR A 95 0.13 0.34 18.32
N TRP A 96 -0.01 1.63 18.58
CA TRP A 96 1.13 2.53 18.61
C TRP A 96 1.65 2.55 20.04
N ALA A 97 2.94 2.28 20.23
CA ALA A 97 3.55 2.47 21.54
C ALA A 97 3.31 3.93 21.98
N VAL A 98 2.77 4.10 23.19
CA VAL A 98 2.49 5.39 23.82
C VAL A 98 3.77 5.96 24.42
#